data_AF-A0A084A3Y9-F1
#
_entry.id   AF-A0A084A3Y9-F1
#
_cell.length_a   1.000
_cell.length_b   1.000
_cell.length_c   1.000
_cell.angle_alpha   90.00
_cell.angle_beta   90.00
_cell.angle_gamma   90.00
#
_symmetry.space_group_name_H-M   'P 1'
#
loop_
_entity.id
_entity.type
_entity.pdbx_description
1 polymer ?
#
loop_
_entity_poly.entity_id
_entity_poly.type
_entity_poly.pdbx_seq_one_letter_code
_entity_poly.pdbx_strand_id
1 'polypeptide(L)'
;MNTIARVLLSLSMLLASTLCSAEEEMFDNPAAKQQALLVVERWQLAYQNKDLKELAALYADQVDYFHKMVTREAVMANKAAFFNAEKKKFLSQAIVSTITVNVNGNDTDDGGLDDRLRAEFVKQVNVAGQTQNYPASLYIKPNAAGKWQIIAESDGITDANLGFDDDSRQVVRGKFDGLQRQYAWVDSRNAKTGGDCNNGDNCHCYLWTSNAEVKPTIIPQCINASLVVVPGLDSSGRDRLQLIDQRWQGSWLAIHLYDIQYAQWTPAIPSVSSNVSAIEQFTGALVTPEPAKPGFVRITETTSDPDTAEFINKTLVLPLNNLPGYETNVVVATDRCLNYEQPVSFSGIVEISVFFGPPNFGEEPETDSRNIQGLLFLDKPICTVGDDINEAEKEQIEVTLIPPRAVDLADFAGRHVTVSGSLSHGFNGHHNTALLLSLSGVPKITAKTKTQQ
;
A
#
# COMPACT_ATOMS: atom_id res chain seq x y z
N MET A 1 -2.15 -34.94 64.46
CA MET A 1 -2.65 -34.80 63.07
C MET A 1 -2.74 -33.32 62.70
N ASN A 2 -1.64 -32.59 62.49
CA ASN A 2 -1.73 -31.20 61.99
C ASN A 2 -0.44 -30.57 61.46
N THR A 3 0.52 -31.38 60.99
CA THR A 3 1.80 -30.85 60.47
C THR A 3 2.14 -31.35 59.06
N ILE A 4 1.56 -32.46 58.59
CA ILE A 4 1.83 -32.98 57.24
C ILE A 4 0.91 -32.32 56.18
N ALA A 5 -0.30 -31.89 56.55
CA ALA A 5 -1.23 -31.21 55.62
C ALA A 5 -0.80 -29.76 55.26
N ARG A 6 0.08 -29.13 56.06
CA ARG A 6 0.57 -27.76 55.79
C ARG A 6 1.77 -27.69 54.85
N VAL A 7 2.50 -28.78 54.66
CA VAL A 7 3.68 -28.81 53.76
C VAL A 7 3.28 -29.14 52.32
N LEU A 8 2.19 -29.88 52.11
CA LEU A 8 1.68 -30.18 50.76
C LEU A 8 0.90 -29.01 50.14
N LEU A 9 0.27 -28.13 50.94
CA LEU A 9 -0.44 -26.95 50.44
C LEU A 9 0.50 -25.80 50.05
N SER A 10 1.66 -25.69 50.69
CA SER A 10 2.67 -24.67 50.38
C SER A 10 3.53 -25.04 49.16
N LEU A 11 3.70 -26.32 48.87
CA LEU A 11 4.40 -26.77 47.65
C LEU A 11 3.54 -26.64 46.40
N SER A 12 2.20 -26.74 46.51
CA SER A 12 1.28 -26.48 45.39
C SER A 12 1.08 -24.98 45.09
N MET A 13 1.26 -24.10 46.08
CA MET A 13 1.18 -22.64 45.87
C MET A 13 2.48 -22.02 45.32
N LEU A 14 3.65 -22.64 45.55
CA LEU A 14 4.91 -22.17 44.95
C LEU A 14 5.10 -22.59 43.48
N LEU A 15 4.45 -23.68 43.03
CA LEU A 15 4.45 -24.04 41.60
C LEU A 15 3.41 -23.24 40.80
N ALA A 16 2.34 -22.73 41.41
CA ALA A 16 1.35 -21.91 40.70
C ALA A 16 1.81 -20.44 40.51
N SER A 17 2.60 -19.89 41.44
CA SER A 17 3.09 -18.51 41.34
C SER A 17 4.29 -18.33 40.41
N THR A 18 5.07 -19.38 40.14
CA THR A 18 6.22 -19.32 39.23
C THR A 18 5.84 -19.46 37.76
N LEU A 19 4.68 -20.02 37.45
CA LEU A 19 4.11 -20.02 36.09
C LEU A 19 3.46 -18.67 35.75
N CYS A 20 2.83 -18.01 36.73
CA CYS A 20 2.11 -16.76 36.50
C CYS A 20 3.04 -15.52 36.37
N SER A 21 4.24 -15.55 36.98
CA SER A 21 5.19 -14.42 36.90
C SER A 21 6.08 -14.43 35.65
N ALA A 22 6.14 -15.53 34.89
CA ALA A 22 6.93 -15.60 33.67
C ALA A 22 6.24 -14.96 32.45
N GLU A 23 4.91 -14.89 32.46
CA GLU A 23 4.10 -14.34 31.36
C GLU A 23 3.94 -12.81 31.43
N GLU A 24 3.93 -12.21 32.64
CA GLU A 24 3.80 -10.75 32.81
C GLU A 24 5.11 -9.95 32.58
N GLU A 25 6.30 -10.56 32.72
CA GLU A 25 7.58 -9.86 32.54
C GLU A 25 7.98 -9.63 31.06
N MET A 26 7.21 -10.15 30.11
CA MET A 26 7.57 -10.06 28.69
C MET A 26 7.07 -8.78 28.01
N PHE A 27 6.08 -8.09 28.61
CA PHE A 27 5.31 -7.00 27.97
C PHE A 27 6.09 -5.69 27.73
N ASP A 28 7.30 -5.55 28.28
CA ASP A 28 8.27 -4.53 27.86
C ASP A 28 9.70 -4.98 28.20
N ASN A 29 10.09 -6.17 27.77
CA ASN A 29 11.42 -6.71 28.04
C ASN A 29 12.46 -6.15 27.04
N PRO A 30 13.35 -5.21 27.44
CA PRO A 30 14.29 -4.58 26.51
C PRO A 30 15.30 -5.59 25.94
N ALA A 31 15.61 -6.66 26.69
CA ALA A 31 16.49 -7.71 26.22
C ALA A 31 15.84 -8.55 25.11
N ALA A 32 14.55 -8.83 25.22
CA ALA A 32 13.78 -9.54 24.19
C ALA A 32 13.69 -8.70 22.89
N LYS A 33 13.37 -7.41 23.01
CA LYS A 33 13.37 -6.45 21.88
C LYS A 33 14.75 -6.39 21.21
N GLN A 34 15.83 -6.33 21.99
CA GLN A 34 17.19 -6.36 21.46
C GLN A 34 17.51 -7.65 20.69
N GLN A 35 17.03 -8.82 21.16
CA GLN A 35 17.22 -10.09 20.43
C GLN A 35 16.46 -10.12 19.12
N ALA A 36 15.21 -9.61 19.09
CA ALA A 36 14.46 -9.47 17.85
C ALA A 36 15.17 -8.55 16.84
N LEU A 37 15.67 -7.39 17.28
CA LEU A 37 16.47 -6.49 16.43
C LEU A 37 17.67 -7.21 15.82
N LEU A 38 18.44 -7.97 16.62
CA LEU A 38 19.57 -8.75 16.14
C LEU A 38 19.17 -9.81 15.10
N VAL A 39 18.00 -10.44 15.25
CA VAL A 39 17.45 -11.38 14.26
C VAL A 39 17.15 -10.65 12.94
N VAL A 40 16.54 -9.47 12.98
CA VAL A 40 16.26 -8.66 11.77
C VAL A 40 17.55 -8.21 11.08
N GLU A 41 18.54 -7.74 11.84
CA GLU A 41 19.84 -7.32 11.29
C GLU A 41 20.57 -8.49 10.60
N ARG A 42 20.57 -9.67 11.23
CA ARG A 42 21.14 -10.90 10.63
C ARG A 42 20.36 -11.33 9.40
N TRP A 43 19.03 -11.27 9.44
CA TRP A 43 18.17 -11.58 8.29
C TRP A 43 18.50 -10.68 7.10
N GLN A 44 18.62 -9.37 7.35
CA GLN A 44 18.93 -8.39 6.33
C GLN A 44 20.31 -8.65 5.71
N LEU A 45 21.34 -8.90 6.53
CA LEU A 45 22.68 -9.21 6.04
C LEU A 45 22.71 -10.53 5.25
N ALA A 46 22.02 -11.57 5.74
CA ALA A 46 21.93 -12.85 5.07
C ALA A 46 21.21 -12.74 3.72
N TYR A 47 20.14 -11.95 3.64
CA TYR A 47 19.43 -11.69 2.39
C TYR A 47 20.31 -10.94 1.39
N GLN A 48 21.03 -9.90 1.83
CA GLN A 48 21.97 -9.14 0.99
C GLN A 48 23.08 -10.04 0.42
N ASN A 49 23.60 -10.96 1.22
CA ASN A 49 24.64 -11.90 0.81
C ASN A 49 24.10 -13.15 0.11
N LYS A 50 22.77 -13.29 -0.02
CA LYS A 50 22.08 -14.49 -0.51
C LYS A 50 22.51 -15.75 0.27
N ASP A 51 22.81 -15.59 1.55
CA ASP A 51 23.28 -16.67 2.43
C ASP A 51 22.09 -17.50 2.93
N LEU A 52 21.71 -18.50 2.13
CA LEU A 52 20.63 -19.43 2.47
C LEU A 52 20.90 -20.24 3.74
N LYS A 53 22.17 -20.45 4.11
CA LYS A 53 22.52 -21.19 5.32
C LYS A 53 22.23 -20.35 6.56
N GLU A 54 22.63 -19.07 6.53
CA GLU A 54 22.33 -18.14 7.61
C GLU A 54 20.82 -17.86 7.69
N LEU A 55 20.14 -17.67 6.55
CA LEU A 55 18.68 -17.57 6.53
C LEU A 55 18.06 -18.82 7.17
N ALA A 56 18.41 -20.04 6.76
CA ALA A 56 17.87 -21.26 7.36
C ALA A 56 18.10 -21.32 8.89
N ALA A 57 19.22 -20.79 9.38
CA ALA A 57 19.50 -20.76 10.81
C ALA A 57 18.58 -19.80 11.59
N LEU A 58 18.00 -18.80 10.94
CA LEU A 58 17.10 -17.81 11.55
C LEU A 58 15.64 -18.25 11.59
N TYR A 59 15.16 -19.07 10.64
CA TYR A 59 13.75 -19.49 10.61
C TYR A 59 13.48 -20.69 11.53
N ALA A 60 12.24 -20.73 12.07
CA ALA A 60 11.68 -21.88 12.75
C ALA A 60 11.41 -23.03 11.78
N ASP A 61 11.20 -24.25 12.30
CA ASP A 61 10.93 -25.44 11.46
C ASP A 61 9.60 -25.33 10.70
N GLN A 62 8.61 -24.68 11.32
CA GLN A 62 7.33 -24.30 10.72
C GLN A 62 7.24 -22.77 10.74
N VAL A 63 6.86 -22.19 9.61
CA VAL A 63 6.84 -20.74 9.39
C VAL A 63 5.52 -20.37 8.74
N ASP A 64 4.83 -19.38 9.30
CA ASP A 64 3.76 -18.70 8.59
C ASP A 64 4.38 -17.75 7.56
N TYR A 65 4.42 -18.20 6.31
CA TYR A 65 5.06 -17.48 5.21
C TYR A 65 3.98 -16.88 4.33
N PHE A 66 3.71 -15.58 4.51
CA PHE A 66 2.63 -14.86 3.85
C PHE A 66 1.26 -15.54 4.02
N HIS A 67 0.84 -15.73 5.27
CA HIS A 67 -0.42 -16.38 5.68
C HIS A 67 -0.55 -17.86 5.29
N LYS A 68 0.57 -18.50 4.92
CA LYS A 68 0.64 -19.93 4.61
C LYS A 68 1.66 -20.61 5.50
N MET A 69 1.18 -21.52 6.34
CA MET A 69 2.06 -22.38 7.13
C MET A 69 2.84 -23.35 6.23
N VAL A 70 4.17 -23.23 6.25
CA VAL A 70 5.10 -24.03 5.47
C VAL A 70 6.32 -24.45 6.29
N THR A 71 7.03 -25.48 5.83
CA THR A 71 8.32 -25.89 6.42
C THR A 71 9.42 -24.86 6.14
N ARG A 72 10.43 -24.78 7.01
CA ARG A 72 11.67 -24.02 6.75
C ARG A 72 12.26 -24.33 5.40
N GLU A 73 12.31 -25.62 5.04
CA GLU A 73 12.91 -26.09 3.79
C GLU A 73 12.17 -25.53 2.57
N ALA A 74 10.84 -25.39 2.65
CA ALA A 74 10.03 -24.75 1.63
C ALA A 74 10.30 -23.23 1.54
N VAL A 75 10.44 -22.53 2.69
CA VAL A 75 10.84 -21.11 2.70
C VAL A 75 12.21 -20.94 2.04
N MET A 76 13.18 -21.80 2.36
CA MET A 76 14.52 -21.74 1.77
C MET A 76 14.50 -22.07 0.28
N ALA A 77 13.66 -23.02 -0.16
CA ALA A 77 13.49 -23.32 -1.58
C ALA A 77 12.91 -22.11 -2.34
N ASN A 78 11.91 -21.42 -1.78
CA ASN A 78 11.35 -20.20 -2.37
C ASN A 78 12.41 -19.09 -2.47
N LYS A 79 13.15 -18.81 -1.38
CA LYS A 79 14.22 -17.80 -1.39
C LYS A 79 15.35 -18.18 -2.36
N ALA A 80 15.71 -19.45 -2.46
CA ALA A 80 16.71 -19.93 -3.41
C ALA A 80 16.25 -19.72 -4.87
N ALA A 81 14.99 -20.06 -5.18
CA ALA A 81 14.42 -19.82 -6.50
C ALA A 81 14.42 -18.31 -6.82
N PHE A 82 14.03 -17.47 -5.86
CA PHE A 82 14.04 -16.02 -6.02
C PHE A 82 15.46 -15.46 -6.26
N PHE A 83 16.46 -15.92 -5.51
CA PHE A 83 17.86 -15.48 -5.66
C PHE A 83 18.52 -15.90 -6.96
N ASN A 84 18.09 -17.04 -7.52
CA ASN A 84 18.66 -17.65 -8.73
C ASN A 84 17.92 -17.26 -10.01
N ALA A 85 16.78 -16.57 -9.92
CA ALA A 85 16.05 -16.12 -11.10
C ALA A 85 16.89 -15.12 -11.94
N GLU A 86 17.00 -15.35 -13.25
CA GLU A 86 17.78 -14.52 -14.19
C GLU A 86 17.39 -13.03 -14.15
N LYS A 87 16.09 -12.74 -13.98
CA LYS A 87 15.56 -11.36 -13.83
C LYS A 87 16.02 -10.65 -12.54
N LYS A 88 16.58 -11.40 -11.58
CA LYS A 88 16.98 -10.95 -10.23
C LYS A 88 18.51 -10.96 -10.07
N LYS A 89 19.26 -11.07 -11.17
CA LYS A 89 20.73 -11.01 -11.18
C LYS A 89 21.28 -9.73 -10.53
N PHE A 90 20.55 -8.62 -10.65
CA PHE A 90 20.84 -7.32 -10.03
C PHE A 90 19.87 -6.98 -8.89
N LEU A 91 19.40 -7.98 -8.16
CA LEU A 91 18.60 -7.78 -6.95
C LEU A 91 19.44 -7.08 -5.88
N SER A 92 18.89 -6.03 -5.28
CA SER A 92 19.35 -5.52 -3.99
C SER A 92 18.17 -5.27 -3.07
N GLN A 93 18.42 -5.42 -1.77
CA GLN A 93 17.45 -5.11 -0.72
C GLN A 93 18.13 -4.35 0.42
N ALA A 94 17.45 -3.34 0.94
CA ALA A 94 17.87 -2.58 2.10
C ALA A 94 16.67 -2.29 3.01
N ILE A 95 16.89 -2.29 4.32
CA ILE A 95 15.95 -1.65 5.25
C ILE A 95 16.23 -0.13 5.18
N VAL A 96 15.20 0.66 4.88
CA VAL A 96 15.30 2.12 4.67
C VAL A 96 14.58 2.93 5.74
N SER A 97 14.13 2.26 6.79
CA SER A 97 13.49 2.86 7.95
C SER A 97 14.14 2.39 9.25
N THR A 98 13.76 3.01 10.37
CA THR A 98 13.98 2.41 11.69
C THR A 98 13.17 1.12 11.80
N ILE A 99 13.70 0.14 12.51
CA ILE A 99 13.00 -1.11 12.86
C ILE A 99 12.26 -0.87 14.19
N THR A 100 10.95 -1.09 14.18
CA THR A 100 10.08 -1.07 15.37
C THR A 100 9.83 -2.49 15.84
N VAL A 101 9.69 -2.74 17.15
CA VAL A 101 9.52 -4.10 17.71
C VAL A 101 8.43 -4.09 18.78
N ASN A 102 7.24 -4.49 18.33
CA ASN A 102 6.03 -4.51 19.13
C ASN A 102 5.82 -5.88 19.80
N VAL A 103 5.25 -5.86 20.99
CA VAL A 103 5.04 -7.03 21.86
C VAL A 103 3.69 -7.73 21.61
N ASN A 104 2.80 -7.10 20.85
CA ASN A 104 1.45 -7.57 20.56
C ASN A 104 1.35 -7.95 19.08
N GLY A 105 2.01 -9.05 18.68
CA GLY A 105 2.07 -9.46 17.27
C GLY A 105 0.71 -9.78 16.65
N ASN A 106 -0.27 -10.19 17.43
CA ASN A 106 -1.69 -10.08 17.15
C ASN A 106 -2.38 -9.84 18.49
N ASP A 107 -3.23 -8.83 18.60
CA ASP A 107 -4.30 -8.87 19.61
C ASP A 107 -5.32 -9.90 19.08
N THR A 108 -5.05 -11.19 19.30
CA THR A 108 -6.10 -12.18 19.04
C THR A 108 -7.15 -11.96 20.11
N ASP A 109 -8.36 -11.59 19.69
CA ASP A 109 -9.57 -11.46 20.51
C ASP A 109 -9.93 -12.71 21.35
N ASP A 110 -9.08 -13.75 21.38
CA ASP A 110 -9.23 -14.99 22.13
C ASP A 110 -8.62 -14.95 23.54
N GLY A 111 -8.05 -13.82 23.96
CA GLY A 111 -7.55 -13.64 25.33
C GLY A 111 -6.32 -14.49 25.67
N GLY A 112 -5.63 -15.03 24.66
CA GLY A 112 -4.30 -15.61 24.80
C GLY A 112 -3.22 -14.54 24.60
N LEU A 113 -2.26 -14.44 25.52
CA LEU A 113 -1.07 -13.63 25.31
C LEU A 113 -0.25 -14.27 24.17
N ASP A 114 -0.26 -13.67 22.99
CA ASP A 114 0.62 -14.03 21.89
C ASP A 114 2.04 -13.57 22.23
N ASP A 115 2.90 -14.52 22.59
CA ASP A 115 4.24 -14.25 23.10
C ASP A 115 5.29 -13.98 22.02
N ARG A 116 4.86 -13.70 20.78
CA ARG A 116 5.74 -13.33 19.68
C ARG A 116 5.96 -11.84 19.59
N LEU A 117 7.20 -11.46 19.28
CA LEU A 117 7.55 -10.08 18.95
C LEU A 117 7.31 -9.84 17.46
N ARG A 118 6.70 -8.71 17.11
CA ARG A 118 6.53 -8.26 15.74
C ARG A 118 7.54 -7.16 15.44
N ALA A 119 8.52 -7.47 14.60
CA ALA A 119 9.46 -6.50 14.07
C ALA A 119 8.95 -5.94 12.74
N GLU A 120 8.91 -4.62 12.62
CA GLU A 120 8.28 -3.91 11.51
C GLU A 120 9.25 -2.88 10.92
N PHE A 121 9.32 -2.81 9.60
CA PHE A 121 10.26 -1.93 8.90
C PHE A 121 9.88 -1.77 7.42
N VAL A 122 10.38 -0.72 6.78
CA VAL A 122 10.27 -0.55 5.33
C VAL A 122 11.49 -1.17 4.66
N LYS A 123 11.25 -2.23 3.88
CA LYS A 123 12.25 -2.80 2.97
C LYS A 123 12.13 -2.13 1.61
N GLN A 124 13.26 -1.69 1.06
CA GLN A 124 13.39 -1.23 -0.30
C GLN A 124 14.04 -2.32 -1.14
N VAL A 125 13.37 -2.72 -2.22
CA VAL A 125 13.80 -3.80 -3.10
C VAL A 125 14.04 -3.22 -4.49
N ASN A 126 15.25 -3.39 -5.02
CA ASN A 126 15.56 -3.10 -6.41
C ASN A 126 15.65 -4.41 -7.20
N VAL A 127 14.91 -4.47 -8.30
CA VAL A 127 14.99 -5.58 -9.26
C VAL A 127 15.20 -4.98 -10.64
N ALA A 128 16.38 -5.23 -11.22
CA ALA A 128 16.68 -4.82 -12.59
C ALA A 128 16.41 -3.33 -12.85
N GLY A 129 16.70 -2.46 -11.88
CA GLY A 129 16.52 -1.01 -11.99
C GLY A 129 15.16 -0.49 -11.50
N GLN A 130 14.18 -1.36 -11.23
CA GLN A 130 12.92 -0.98 -10.62
C GLN A 130 13.01 -1.07 -9.11
N THR A 131 12.85 0.05 -8.42
CA THR A 131 12.93 0.13 -6.96
C THR A 131 11.55 0.34 -6.36
N GLN A 132 11.19 -0.48 -5.36
CA GLN A 132 9.92 -0.35 -4.65
C GLN A 132 10.12 -0.49 -3.14
N ASN A 133 9.28 0.20 -2.38
CA ASN A 133 9.21 0.10 -0.92
C ASN A 133 8.09 -0.86 -0.51
N TYR A 134 8.31 -1.62 0.56
CA TYR A 134 7.33 -2.54 1.14
C TYR A 134 7.33 -2.42 2.67
N PRO A 135 6.16 -2.32 3.32
CA PRO A 135 6.03 -2.36 4.77
C PRO A 135 6.12 -3.81 5.26
N ALA A 136 7.33 -4.26 5.60
CA ALA A 136 7.63 -5.63 5.97
C ALA A 136 7.44 -5.89 7.47
N SER A 137 7.09 -7.13 7.79
CA SER A 137 6.89 -7.61 9.16
C SER A 137 7.54 -8.98 9.34
N LEU A 138 8.33 -9.14 10.41
CA LEU A 138 8.88 -10.41 10.86
C LEU A 138 8.38 -10.71 12.27
N TYR A 139 7.82 -11.91 12.46
CA TYR A 139 7.37 -12.37 13.77
C TYR A 139 8.40 -13.30 14.36
N ILE A 140 8.83 -13.02 15.59
CA ILE A 140 10.04 -13.58 16.17
C ILE A 140 9.71 -14.09 17.58
N LYS A 141 10.13 -15.32 17.86
CA LYS A 141 9.93 -15.96 19.16
C LYS A 141 11.11 -16.90 19.50
N PRO A 142 11.51 -17.05 20.78
CA PRO A 142 12.46 -18.08 21.16
C PRO A 142 11.79 -19.47 21.14
N ASN A 143 12.51 -20.47 20.66
CA ASN A 143 12.07 -21.86 20.79
C ASN A 143 12.30 -22.40 22.20
N ALA A 144 11.89 -23.65 22.46
CA ALA A 144 12.05 -24.31 23.76
C ALA A 144 13.52 -24.41 24.25
N ALA A 145 14.50 -24.29 23.36
CA ALA A 145 15.93 -24.25 23.69
C ALA A 145 16.47 -22.81 23.88
N GLY A 146 15.60 -21.80 23.86
CA GLY A 146 15.96 -20.38 24.01
C GLY A 146 16.55 -19.74 22.75
N LYS A 147 16.53 -20.43 21.59
CA LYS A 147 17.01 -19.87 20.33
C LYS A 147 15.92 -19.03 19.68
N TRP A 148 16.20 -17.75 19.46
CA TRP A 148 15.33 -16.82 18.74
C TRP A 148 15.21 -17.18 17.26
N GLN A 149 13.97 -17.29 16.78
CA GLN A 149 13.67 -17.70 15.41
C GLN A 149 12.54 -16.86 14.81
N ILE A 150 12.61 -16.66 13.49
CA ILE A 150 11.52 -16.11 12.69
C ILE A 150 10.47 -17.21 12.53
N ILE A 151 9.28 -16.96 13.06
CA ILE A 151 8.13 -17.86 12.99
C ILE A 151 7.10 -17.41 11.95
N ALA A 152 7.14 -16.15 11.53
CA ALA A 152 6.36 -15.67 10.38
C ALA A 152 7.05 -14.52 9.64
N GLU A 153 6.79 -14.40 8.35
CA GLU A 153 7.26 -13.32 7.47
C GLU A 153 6.11 -12.88 6.58
N SER A 154 5.82 -11.57 6.57
CA SER A 154 4.83 -10.96 5.68
C SER A 154 5.19 -9.53 5.29
N ASP A 155 4.40 -8.92 4.42
CA ASP A 155 4.39 -7.48 4.21
C ASP A 155 3.00 -6.96 3.85
N GLY A 156 2.70 -5.73 4.29
CA GLY A 156 1.35 -5.18 4.22
C GLY A 156 0.83 -4.95 2.79
N ILE A 157 1.71 -4.90 1.78
CA ILE A 157 1.26 -4.84 0.38
C ILE A 157 0.74 -6.21 -0.06
N THR A 158 1.48 -7.28 0.28
CA THR A 158 1.06 -8.65 0.00
C THR A 158 -0.21 -8.98 0.77
N ASP A 159 -0.28 -8.62 2.05
CA ASP A 159 -1.44 -8.86 2.92
C ASP A 159 -2.70 -8.17 2.34
N ALA A 160 -2.57 -6.89 1.94
CA ALA A 160 -3.66 -6.13 1.32
C ALA A 160 -4.11 -6.74 -0.03
N ASN A 161 -3.19 -7.29 -0.82
CA ASN A 161 -3.54 -7.95 -2.09
C ASN A 161 -4.29 -9.27 -1.90
N LEU A 162 -3.98 -9.98 -0.81
CA LEU A 162 -4.65 -11.21 -0.41
C LEU A 162 -5.98 -10.94 0.32
N GLY A 163 -6.28 -9.67 0.64
CA GLY A 163 -7.48 -9.28 1.38
C GLY A 163 -7.40 -9.59 2.87
N PHE A 164 -6.19 -9.79 3.40
CA PHE A 164 -5.97 -9.80 4.84
C PHE A 164 -5.94 -8.37 5.36
N ASP A 165 -6.74 -8.11 6.39
CA ASP A 165 -6.72 -6.84 7.09
C ASP A 165 -5.77 -6.97 8.29
N ASP A 166 -4.87 -6.01 8.41
CA ASP A 166 -4.02 -5.84 9.57
C ASP A 166 -4.48 -4.58 10.29
N ASP A 167 -5.24 -4.78 11.37
CA ASP A 167 -5.82 -3.69 12.17
C ASP A 167 -4.75 -2.69 12.67
N SER A 168 -3.49 -3.11 12.74
CA SER A 168 -2.38 -2.27 13.18
C SER A 168 -1.66 -1.53 12.04
N ARG A 169 -1.89 -1.90 10.76
CA ARG A 169 -1.30 -1.22 9.61
C ARG A 169 -2.19 -1.25 8.38
N GLN A 170 -2.91 -0.16 8.18
CA GLN A 170 -3.69 0.04 6.97
C GLN A 170 -2.79 0.34 5.76
N VAL A 171 -2.96 -0.44 4.68
CA VAL A 171 -2.32 -0.19 3.38
C VAL A 171 -3.42 0.07 2.34
N VAL A 172 -3.34 1.22 1.67
CA VAL A 172 -4.32 1.63 0.66
C VAL A 172 -3.69 1.77 -0.71
N ARG A 173 -4.50 1.67 -1.78
CA ARG A 173 -4.02 1.71 -3.17
C ARG A 173 -4.74 2.78 -3.98
N GLY A 174 -4.00 3.65 -4.65
CA GLY A 174 -4.56 4.76 -5.45
C GLY A 174 -3.57 5.36 -6.44
N LYS A 175 -4.07 6.16 -7.39
CA LYS A 175 -3.29 6.97 -8.36
C LYS A 175 -2.87 8.29 -7.73
N PHE A 176 -2.03 8.25 -6.70
CA PHE A 176 -1.66 9.45 -5.95
C PHE A 176 -0.83 10.45 -6.77
N ASP A 177 -0.09 9.98 -7.79
CA ASP A 177 0.62 10.84 -8.76
C ASP A 177 -0.22 11.19 -10.00
N GLY A 178 -1.36 10.50 -10.18
CA GLY A 178 -2.29 10.67 -11.31
C GLY A 178 -1.93 9.86 -12.53
N LEU A 179 -0.87 9.06 -12.45
CA LEU A 179 -0.37 8.23 -13.54
C LEU A 179 -0.64 6.76 -13.23
N GLN A 180 -0.04 6.25 -12.15
CA GLN A 180 -0.02 4.82 -11.84
C GLN A 180 -0.53 4.54 -10.43
N ARG A 181 -1.16 3.38 -10.25
CA ARG A 181 -1.59 2.93 -8.93
C ARG A 181 -0.39 2.56 -8.08
N GLN A 182 -0.31 3.14 -6.88
CA GLN A 182 0.72 2.89 -5.89
C GLN A 182 0.06 2.54 -4.55
N TYR A 183 0.78 1.84 -3.69
CA TYR A 183 0.34 1.59 -2.31
C TYR A 183 0.84 2.73 -1.42
N ALA A 184 0.05 3.12 -0.44
CA ALA A 184 0.41 4.08 0.59
C ALA A 184 0.03 3.52 1.97
N TRP A 185 0.84 3.85 2.97
CA TRP A 185 0.64 3.44 4.36
C TRP A 185 1.30 4.45 5.29
N VAL A 186 0.99 4.34 6.58
CA VAL A 186 1.59 5.17 7.63
C VAL A 186 2.27 4.28 8.66
N ASP A 187 3.47 4.67 9.05
CA ASP A 187 4.14 4.12 10.23
C ASP A 187 4.25 5.20 11.31
N SER A 188 3.82 4.91 12.54
CA SER A 188 3.99 5.80 13.69
C SER A 188 5.28 5.50 14.43
N ARG A 189 6.04 6.54 14.80
CA ARG A 189 7.28 6.39 15.59
C ARG A 189 7.45 7.49 16.61
N ASN A 190 8.08 7.13 17.73
CA ASN A 190 8.53 8.10 18.73
C ASN A 190 9.58 9.03 18.10
N ALA A 191 9.32 10.34 18.15
CA ALA A 191 10.13 11.38 17.52
C ALA A 191 11.57 11.45 18.06
N LYS A 192 11.81 10.97 19.29
CA LYS A 192 13.11 11.02 19.95
C LYS A 192 13.90 9.74 19.78
N THR A 193 13.26 8.59 19.95
CA THR A 193 13.92 7.28 19.93
C THR A 193 13.87 6.62 18.56
N GLY A 194 12.93 7.01 17.71
CA GLY A 194 12.62 6.34 16.44
C GLY A 194 11.93 4.97 16.60
N GLY A 195 11.68 4.54 17.84
CA GLY A 195 11.01 3.28 18.15
C GLY A 195 9.49 3.43 18.25
N ASP A 196 8.84 2.46 18.88
CA ASP A 196 7.39 2.36 18.98
C ASP A 196 6.77 3.58 19.68
N CYS A 197 5.52 3.86 19.33
CA CYS A 197 4.72 4.92 19.91
C CYS A 197 3.93 4.42 21.12
N ASN A 198 4.29 4.89 22.32
CA ASN A 198 3.51 4.62 23.53
C ASN A 198 2.66 5.83 23.94
N ASN A 199 1.67 5.57 24.79
CA ASN A 199 0.85 6.61 25.39
C ASN A 199 1.70 7.65 26.13
N GLY A 200 1.60 8.92 25.71
CA GLY A 200 2.35 10.05 26.27
C GLY A 200 3.64 10.38 25.54
N ASP A 201 4.03 9.57 24.55
CA ASP A 201 5.19 9.85 23.72
C ASP A 201 4.92 10.98 22.71
N ASN A 202 5.98 11.71 22.38
CA ASN A 202 5.97 12.62 21.25
C ASN A 202 6.13 11.80 19.96
N CYS A 203 5.01 11.48 19.31
CA CYS A 203 4.99 10.62 18.12
C CYS A 203 4.88 11.38 16.81
N HIS A 204 5.45 10.80 15.76
CA HIS A 204 5.36 11.25 14.38
C HIS A 204 4.92 10.10 13.49
N CYS A 205 4.02 10.40 12.56
CA CYS A 205 3.65 9.47 11.50
C CYS A 205 4.52 9.72 10.27
N TYR A 206 4.92 8.65 9.60
CA TYR A 206 5.67 8.67 8.36
C TYR A 206 4.76 8.12 7.27
N LEU A 207 4.33 8.98 6.36
CA LEU A 207 3.50 8.60 5.22
C LEU A 207 4.40 8.12 4.08
N TRP A 208 4.27 6.84 3.73
CA TRP A 208 5.06 6.16 2.71
C TRP A 208 4.24 5.86 1.46
N THR A 209 4.96 5.61 0.35
CA THR A 209 4.42 4.99 -0.85
C THR A 209 5.33 3.86 -1.32
N SER A 210 4.76 2.90 -2.05
CA SER A 210 5.50 1.83 -2.72
C SER A 210 6.47 2.37 -3.78
N ASN A 211 6.26 3.58 -4.30
CA ASN A 211 7.20 4.23 -5.20
C ASN A 211 8.42 4.76 -4.44
N ALA A 212 9.57 4.12 -4.63
CA ALA A 212 10.81 4.45 -3.93
C ALA A 212 11.42 5.82 -4.30
N GLU A 213 10.99 6.44 -5.40
CA GLU A 213 11.44 7.79 -5.76
C GLU A 213 10.78 8.88 -4.91
N VAL A 214 9.66 8.55 -4.28
CA VAL A 214 8.89 9.48 -3.45
C VAL A 214 9.35 9.37 -2.01
N LYS A 215 9.86 10.47 -1.46
CA LYS A 215 10.30 10.51 -0.07
C LYS A 215 9.10 10.48 0.88
N PRO A 216 9.18 9.77 2.02
CA PRO A 216 8.12 9.81 3.00
C PRO A 216 8.00 11.23 3.58
N THR A 217 6.77 11.65 3.88
CA THR A 217 6.51 12.90 4.61
C THR A 217 6.22 12.62 6.07
N ILE A 218 6.61 13.55 6.94
CA ILE A 218 6.47 13.43 8.39
C ILE A 218 5.27 14.25 8.85
N ILE A 219 4.35 13.62 9.56
CA ILE A 219 3.18 14.25 10.18
C ILE A 219 3.45 14.31 11.69
N PRO A 220 3.71 15.50 12.25
CA PRO A 220 4.06 15.63 13.66
C PRO A 220 2.86 15.42 14.58
N GLN A 221 3.10 14.95 15.80
CA GLN A 221 2.07 14.69 16.83
C GLN A 221 1.00 13.69 16.39
N CYS A 222 1.38 12.71 15.58
CA CYS A 222 0.50 11.66 15.08
C CYS A 222 0.94 10.32 15.69
N ILE A 223 0.01 9.64 16.37
CA ILE A 223 0.22 8.33 17.03
C ILE A 223 -0.38 7.20 16.19
N ASN A 224 -1.44 7.48 15.45
CA ASN A 224 -2.03 6.58 14.46
C ASN A 224 -2.79 7.40 13.44
N ALA A 225 -3.06 6.83 12.26
CA ALA A 225 -3.85 7.48 11.25
C ALA A 225 -4.71 6.50 10.44
N SER A 226 -5.97 6.86 10.25
CA SER A 226 -6.84 6.19 9.27
C SER A 226 -6.65 6.79 7.89
N LEU A 227 -6.58 5.93 6.88
CA LEU A 227 -6.34 6.25 5.49
C LEU A 227 -7.59 5.97 4.65
N VAL A 228 -7.96 6.94 3.81
CA VAL A 228 -9.04 6.80 2.83
C VAL A 228 -8.57 7.35 1.50
N VAL A 229 -8.74 6.56 0.44
CA VAL A 229 -8.49 7.03 -0.93
C VAL A 229 -9.71 7.78 -1.42
N VAL A 230 -9.51 9.02 -1.85
CA VAL A 230 -10.56 9.93 -2.30
C VAL A 230 -10.34 10.26 -3.78
N PRO A 231 -10.96 9.49 -4.70
CA PRO A 231 -10.88 9.74 -6.12
C PRO A 231 -11.76 10.93 -6.54
N GLY A 232 -11.45 11.54 -7.69
CA GLY A 232 -12.37 12.44 -8.39
C GLY A 232 -12.70 13.75 -7.67
N LEU A 233 -11.79 14.27 -6.83
CA LEU A 233 -11.94 15.60 -6.24
C LEU A 233 -11.77 16.73 -7.26
N ASP A 234 -11.07 16.44 -8.35
CA ASP A 234 -10.91 17.31 -9.52
C ASP A 234 -10.78 16.45 -10.79
N SER A 235 -10.57 17.11 -11.93
CA SER A 235 -10.35 16.48 -13.24
C SER A 235 -8.87 16.22 -13.54
N SER A 236 -8.04 16.04 -12.51
CA SER A 236 -6.60 15.80 -12.70
C SER A 236 -6.26 14.31 -12.88
N GLY A 237 -7.24 13.41 -12.71
CA GLY A 237 -7.02 11.97 -12.66
C GLY A 237 -6.25 11.49 -11.42
N ARG A 238 -5.86 12.39 -10.50
CA ARG A 238 -5.19 12.05 -9.25
C ARG A 238 -6.19 11.67 -8.18
N ASP A 239 -5.91 10.55 -7.51
CA ASP A 239 -6.54 10.24 -6.25
C ASP A 239 -5.89 11.05 -5.13
N ARG A 240 -6.67 11.48 -4.14
CA ARG A 240 -6.14 12.05 -2.90
C ARG A 240 -6.11 11.01 -1.80
N LEU A 241 -5.11 11.07 -0.94
CA LEU A 241 -5.07 10.34 0.31
C LEU A 241 -5.60 11.22 1.43
N GLN A 242 -6.79 10.92 1.91
CA GLN A 242 -7.28 11.49 3.16
C GLN A 242 -6.65 10.71 4.32
N LEU A 243 -6.03 11.44 5.24
CA LEU A 243 -5.40 10.91 6.43
C LEU A 243 -6.03 11.59 7.65
N ILE A 244 -6.61 10.79 8.54
CA ILE A 244 -7.22 11.27 9.79
C ILE A 244 -6.31 10.83 10.92
N ASP A 245 -5.52 11.77 11.47
CA ASP A 245 -4.63 11.47 12.59
C ASP A 245 -5.33 11.63 13.94
N GLN A 246 -5.04 10.68 14.84
CA GLN A 246 -5.38 10.78 16.25
C GLN A 246 -4.26 11.52 16.98
N ARG A 247 -4.60 12.66 17.58
CA ARG A 247 -3.66 13.46 18.38
C ARG A 247 -3.83 13.14 19.85
N TRP A 248 -2.74 13.31 20.61
CA TRP A 248 -2.72 13.11 22.07
C TRP A 248 -3.69 14.03 22.84
N GLN A 249 -4.07 15.18 22.27
CA GLN A 249 -4.92 16.18 22.92
C GLN A 249 -6.42 15.91 22.68
N GLY A 250 -6.94 14.84 23.30
CA GLY A 250 -8.38 14.61 23.46
C GLY A 250 -9.13 14.22 22.19
N SER A 251 -10.44 14.47 22.18
CA SER A 251 -11.38 14.11 21.11
C SER A 251 -11.23 14.92 19.81
N TRP A 252 -10.05 15.47 19.53
CA TRP A 252 -9.76 16.30 18.36
C TRP A 252 -8.85 15.57 17.39
N LEU A 253 -9.28 15.51 16.14
CA LEU A 253 -8.59 14.84 15.03
C LEU A 253 -8.15 15.87 14.01
N ALA A 254 -7.00 15.64 13.38
CA ALA A 254 -6.62 16.41 12.19
C ALA A 254 -6.84 15.60 10.92
N ILE A 255 -7.50 16.25 9.98
CA ILE A 255 -7.79 15.73 8.66
C ILE A 255 -6.78 16.37 7.70
N HIS A 256 -6.00 15.53 7.05
CA HIS A 256 -5.06 15.91 6.01
C HIS A 256 -5.52 15.33 4.69
N LEU A 257 -5.12 15.99 3.61
CA LEU A 257 -5.33 15.51 2.25
C LEU A 257 -4.00 15.63 1.51
N TYR A 258 -3.51 14.52 1.01
CA TYR A 258 -2.24 14.47 0.29
C TYR A 258 -2.42 13.94 -1.12
N ASP A 259 -1.54 14.35 -2.01
CA ASP A 259 -1.24 13.68 -3.27
C ASP A 259 0.27 13.67 -3.50
N ILE A 260 0.71 13.07 -4.61
CA ILE A 260 2.12 13.07 -5.00
C ILE A 260 2.31 14.06 -6.14
N GLN A 261 3.06 15.13 -5.88
CA GLN A 261 3.46 16.13 -6.86
C GLN A 261 4.98 16.24 -6.84
N TYR A 262 5.61 16.28 -8.02
CA TYR A 262 7.08 16.33 -8.16
C TYR A 262 7.81 15.27 -7.33
N ALA A 263 7.29 14.04 -7.35
CA ALA A 263 7.80 12.92 -6.56
C ALA A 263 7.86 13.20 -5.04
N GLN A 264 6.94 14.00 -4.49
CA GLN A 264 6.83 14.28 -3.06
C GLN A 264 5.37 14.28 -2.63
N TRP A 265 5.10 13.77 -1.43
CA TRP A 265 3.81 13.95 -0.77
C TRP A 265 3.55 15.43 -0.50
N THR A 266 2.51 15.97 -1.14
CA THR A 266 2.16 17.39 -1.10
C THR A 266 0.77 17.55 -0.47
N PRO A 267 0.60 18.44 0.54
CA PRO A 267 -0.72 18.75 1.06
C PRO A 267 -1.59 19.40 -0.01
N ALA A 268 -2.68 18.72 -0.38
CA ALA A 268 -3.66 19.19 -1.33
C ALA A 268 -4.56 20.29 -0.73
N ILE A 269 -4.71 20.35 0.60
CA ILE A 269 -5.33 21.45 1.35
C ILE A 269 -4.55 21.67 2.66
N PRO A 270 -4.72 22.84 3.33
CA PRO A 270 -4.33 22.98 4.73
C PRO A 270 -5.03 21.92 5.60
N SER A 271 -4.35 21.46 6.65
CA SER A 271 -4.96 20.51 7.59
C SER A 271 -6.14 21.16 8.32
N VAL A 272 -7.19 20.37 8.53
CA VAL A 272 -8.43 20.82 9.18
C VAL A 272 -8.62 20.05 10.47
N SER A 273 -8.97 20.76 11.53
CA SER A 273 -9.26 20.15 12.83
C SER A 273 -10.75 19.90 12.97
N SER A 274 -11.14 18.73 13.46
CA SER A 274 -12.54 18.45 13.79
C SER A 274 -12.63 17.55 15.02
N ASN A 275 -13.78 17.60 15.69
CA ASN A 275 -14.01 16.76 16.86
C ASN A 275 -14.48 15.38 16.41
N VAL A 276 -14.05 14.32 17.12
CA VAL A 276 -14.43 12.94 16.82
C VAL A 276 -15.94 12.75 16.71
N SER A 277 -16.72 13.40 17.58
CA SER A 277 -18.19 13.32 17.59
C SER A 277 -18.85 13.90 16.33
N ALA A 278 -18.18 14.82 15.63
CA ALA A 278 -18.62 15.34 14.35
C ALA A 278 -18.24 14.39 13.21
N ILE A 279 -17.05 13.79 13.29
CA ILE A 279 -16.53 12.85 12.27
C ILE A 279 -17.32 11.53 12.26
N GLU A 280 -17.67 11.00 13.43
CA GLU A 280 -18.44 9.74 13.58
C GLU A 280 -19.81 9.77 12.89
N GLN A 281 -20.32 10.95 12.55
CA GLN A 281 -21.59 11.12 11.84
C GLN A 281 -21.46 10.86 10.33
N PHE A 282 -20.24 10.79 9.80
CA PHE A 282 -19.98 10.59 8.38
C PHE A 282 -19.67 9.13 8.07
N THR A 283 -20.13 8.68 6.90
CA THR A 283 -19.72 7.41 6.30
C THR A 283 -18.91 7.72 5.03
N GLY A 284 -17.65 7.25 4.96
CA GLY A 284 -16.76 7.48 3.83
C GLY A 284 -15.84 8.71 3.96
N ALA A 285 -15.50 9.32 2.82
CA ALA A 285 -14.58 10.46 2.77
C ALA A 285 -15.19 11.73 3.38
N LEU A 286 -14.42 12.43 4.22
CA LEU A 286 -14.80 13.70 4.84
C LEU A 286 -14.59 14.87 3.87
N VAL A 287 -13.64 14.72 2.95
CA VAL A 287 -13.40 15.69 1.88
C VAL A 287 -14.20 15.31 0.65
N THR A 288 -15.02 16.25 0.16
CA THR A 288 -15.86 16.06 -1.03
C THR A 288 -15.67 17.22 -2.02
N PRO A 289 -15.97 17.04 -3.32
CA PRO A 289 -15.91 18.14 -4.29
C PRO A 289 -16.88 19.27 -3.95
N GLU A 290 -16.55 20.52 -4.32
CA GLU A 290 -17.49 21.65 -4.34
C GLU A 290 -18.15 21.76 -5.73
N PRO A 291 -19.42 21.34 -5.91
CA PRO A 291 -20.09 21.30 -7.20
C PRO A 291 -20.21 22.66 -7.87
N ALA A 292 -20.27 23.74 -7.08
CA ALA A 292 -20.37 25.09 -7.62
C ALA A 292 -19.02 25.67 -8.07
N LYS A 293 -17.88 25.07 -7.66
CA LYS A 293 -16.53 25.60 -7.90
C LYS A 293 -15.53 24.47 -8.16
N PRO A 294 -15.31 24.09 -9.44
CA PRO A 294 -14.29 23.12 -9.80
C PRO A 294 -12.91 23.48 -9.24
N GLY A 295 -12.15 22.48 -8.77
CA GLY A 295 -10.87 22.68 -8.10
C GLY A 295 -10.97 23.12 -6.64
N PHE A 296 -12.18 23.17 -6.07
CA PHE A 296 -12.39 23.36 -4.65
C PHE A 296 -13.04 22.12 -4.03
N VAL A 297 -12.76 21.91 -2.76
CA VAL A 297 -13.34 20.86 -1.93
C VAL A 297 -14.07 21.43 -0.74
N ARG A 298 -15.00 20.66 -0.21
CA ARG A 298 -15.66 20.90 1.06
C ARG A 298 -15.21 19.92 2.11
N ILE A 299 -15.09 20.43 3.33
CA ILE A 299 -14.73 19.67 4.53
C ILE A 299 -15.37 20.35 5.75
N THR A 300 -15.79 19.56 6.73
CA THR A 300 -16.34 20.08 7.99
C THR A 300 -15.21 20.29 9.00
N GLU A 301 -15.08 21.52 9.46
CA GLU A 301 -14.28 21.90 10.63
C GLU A 301 -15.21 21.96 11.86
N THR A 302 -14.70 21.55 13.02
CA THR A 302 -15.38 21.78 14.29
C THR A 302 -14.58 22.81 15.10
N THR A 303 -15.27 23.74 15.74
CA THR A 303 -14.68 24.71 16.67
C THR A 303 -15.47 24.75 17.96
N SER A 304 -14.84 25.11 19.08
CA SER A 304 -15.56 25.41 20.32
C SER A 304 -16.01 26.86 20.32
N ASP A 305 -17.26 27.11 20.65
CA ASP A 305 -17.73 28.45 21.01
C ASP A 305 -17.00 28.90 22.28
N PRO A 306 -16.39 30.10 22.30
CA PRO A 306 -15.58 30.56 23.42
C PRO A 306 -16.42 30.92 24.66
N ASP A 307 -17.70 31.24 24.49
CA ASP A 307 -18.58 31.73 25.55
C ASP A 307 -19.43 30.60 26.16
N THR A 308 -19.85 29.64 25.34
CA THR A 308 -20.75 28.55 25.73
C THR A 308 -20.07 27.19 25.85
N ALA A 309 -18.84 27.05 25.32
CA ALA A 309 -18.14 25.78 25.16
C ALA A 309 -18.89 24.73 24.30
N GLU A 310 -19.88 25.16 23.51
CA GLU A 310 -20.58 24.31 22.56
C GLU A 310 -19.75 24.05 21.30
N PHE A 311 -19.90 22.87 20.70
CA PHE A 311 -19.23 22.53 19.44
C PHE A 311 -20.02 23.07 18.24
N ILE A 312 -19.36 23.88 17.43
CA ILE A 312 -19.89 24.48 16.21
C ILE A 312 -19.23 23.79 15.01
N ASN A 313 -20.04 23.20 14.13
CA ASN A 313 -19.59 22.64 12.86
C ASN A 313 -19.71 23.67 11.74
N LYS A 314 -18.62 23.89 11.02
CA LYS A 314 -18.55 24.81 9.88
C LYS A 314 -18.06 24.08 8.65
N THR A 315 -18.78 24.23 7.54
CA THR A 315 -18.28 23.77 6.24
C THR A 315 -17.26 24.77 5.71
N LEU A 316 -16.05 24.30 5.48
CA LEU A 316 -14.99 25.04 4.78
C LEU A 316 -15.04 24.69 3.29
N VAL A 317 -14.77 25.68 2.44
CA VAL A 317 -14.55 25.49 1.01
C VAL A 317 -13.12 25.90 0.70
N LEU A 318 -12.28 24.93 0.35
CA LEU A 318 -10.83 25.12 0.21
C LEU A 318 -10.39 24.81 -1.23
N PRO A 319 -9.49 25.61 -1.82
CA PRO A 319 -8.91 25.28 -3.12
C PRO A 319 -7.99 24.07 -2.99
N LEU A 320 -7.98 23.21 -3.99
CA LEU A 320 -6.97 22.16 -4.13
C LEU A 320 -5.66 22.80 -4.60
N ASN A 321 -4.60 22.55 -3.83
CA ASN A 321 -3.25 22.96 -4.20
C ASN A 321 -2.76 22.12 -5.38
N ASN A 322 -2.57 22.77 -6.51
CA ASN A 322 -1.78 22.25 -7.62
C ASN A 322 -0.53 23.12 -7.72
N LEU A 323 0.64 22.58 -7.39
CA LEU A 323 1.90 23.32 -7.47
C LEU A 323 2.18 23.72 -8.94
N PRO A 324 2.46 25.02 -9.21
CA PRO A 324 2.63 25.52 -10.57
C PRO A 324 3.85 24.86 -11.22
N GLY A 325 3.62 24.26 -12.40
CA GLY A 325 4.61 23.49 -13.16
C GLY A 325 4.04 22.24 -13.83
N TYR A 326 2.79 21.90 -13.51
CA TYR A 326 1.89 21.17 -14.41
C TYR A 326 0.67 22.05 -14.69
N GLU A 327 0.90 23.24 -15.25
CA GLU A 327 -0.14 23.85 -16.08
C GLU A 327 -0.32 22.89 -17.26
N THR A 328 -1.25 21.95 -17.11
CA THR A 328 -1.95 21.48 -18.29
C THR A 328 -2.53 22.75 -18.89
N ASN A 329 -2.01 23.17 -20.04
CA ASN A 329 -2.84 23.86 -20.99
C ASN A 329 -4.00 22.88 -21.26
N VAL A 330 -5.05 22.95 -20.43
CA VAL A 330 -6.33 22.34 -20.70
C VAL A 330 -6.88 23.14 -21.87
N VAL A 331 -6.40 22.81 -23.06
CA VAL A 331 -7.23 22.92 -24.24
C VAL A 331 -8.37 21.96 -23.94
N VAL A 332 -9.50 22.50 -23.47
CA VAL A 332 -10.78 21.80 -23.47
C VAL A 332 -11.08 21.52 -24.94
N ALA A 333 -10.51 20.44 -25.47
CA ALA A 333 -10.99 19.83 -26.67
C ALA A 333 -12.36 19.28 -26.28
N THR A 334 -13.41 19.93 -26.78
CA THR A 334 -14.78 19.45 -26.68
C THR A 334 -14.96 18.27 -27.63
N ASP A 335 -14.21 17.18 -27.39
CA ASP A 335 -14.54 15.89 -27.97
C ASP A 335 -15.64 15.29 -27.09
N ARG A 336 -16.82 15.15 -27.69
CA ARG A 336 -17.97 14.49 -27.05
C ARG A 336 -17.56 13.07 -26.64
N CYS A 337 -17.98 12.62 -25.46
CA CYS A 337 -17.72 11.24 -25.02
C CYS A 337 -18.21 10.22 -26.05
N LEU A 338 -17.44 9.15 -26.20
CA LEU A 338 -17.61 8.13 -27.21
C LEU A 338 -18.71 7.15 -26.80
N ASN A 339 -19.49 6.65 -27.75
CA ASN A 339 -20.41 5.55 -27.47
C ASN A 339 -19.68 4.21 -27.72
N TYR A 340 -20.02 3.19 -26.95
CA TYR A 340 -19.57 1.82 -27.22
C TYR A 340 -20.03 1.35 -28.61
N GLU A 341 -19.30 0.37 -29.16
CA GLU A 341 -19.56 -0.27 -30.45
C GLU A 341 -19.48 0.64 -31.69
N GLN A 342 -19.17 1.93 -31.52
CA GLN A 342 -18.93 2.85 -32.63
C GLN A 342 -17.48 2.78 -33.12
N PRO A 343 -17.24 2.97 -34.43
CA PRO A 343 -15.89 3.02 -34.97
C PRO A 343 -15.15 4.26 -34.46
N VAL A 344 -13.98 4.03 -33.88
CA VAL A 344 -13.10 5.07 -33.33
C VAL A 344 -11.68 4.91 -33.85
N SER A 345 -10.91 5.99 -33.78
CA SER A 345 -9.48 5.99 -34.12
C SER A 345 -8.70 6.68 -33.02
N PHE A 346 -7.64 6.02 -32.56
CA PHE A 346 -6.78 6.51 -31.49
C PHE A 346 -5.32 6.51 -31.91
N SER A 347 -4.56 7.42 -31.31
CA SER A 347 -3.11 7.46 -31.42
C SER A 347 -2.51 7.35 -30.03
N GLY A 348 -1.37 6.65 -29.92
CA GLY A 348 -0.75 6.37 -28.65
C GLY A 348 0.47 5.47 -28.76
N ILE A 349 1.05 5.10 -27.63
CA ILE A 349 2.18 4.17 -27.55
C ILE A 349 1.66 2.78 -27.22
N VAL A 350 2.10 1.77 -27.97
CA VAL A 350 1.79 0.37 -27.64
C VAL A 350 2.75 -0.13 -26.57
N GLU A 351 2.22 -0.66 -25.47
CA GLU A 351 2.97 -1.43 -24.48
C GLU A 351 2.54 -2.90 -24.55
N ILE A 352 3.48 -3.82 -24.38
CA ILE A 352 3.17 -5.25 -24.21
C ILE A 352 3.34 -5.58 -22.73
N SER A 353 2.23 -5.85 -22.07
CA SER A 353 2.19 -6.15 -20.65
C SER A 353 1.82 -7.62 -20.43
N VAL A 354 2.46 -8.24 -19.44
CA VAL A 354 2.20 -9.63 -19.06
C VAL A 354 1.34 -9.61 -17.80
N PHE A 355 0.13 -10.16 -17.92
CA PHE A 355 -0.78 -10.35 -16.80
C PHE A 355 -0.76 -11.82 -16.38
N PHE A 356 -0.74 -12.06 -15.08
CA PHE A 356 -0.72 -13.42 -14.54
C PHE A 356 -2.15 -13.84 -14.18
N GLY A 357 -2.55 -14.98 -14.73
CA GLY A 357 -3.83 -15.62 -14.51
C GLY A 357 -3.70 -16.83 -13.57
N PRO A 358 -4.70 -17.73 -13.54
CA PRO A 358 -4.69 -18.88 -12.65
C PRO A 358 -3.47 -19.79 -12.84
N PRO A 359 -3.08 -20.56 -11.80
CA PRO A 359 -3.79 -20.69 -10.52
C PRO A 359 -3.49 -19.62 -9.46
N ASN A 360 -2.35 -18.92 -9.51
CA ASN A 360 -1.90 -18.04 -8.43
C ASN A 360 -1.77 -16.55 -8.83
N PHE A 361 -2.20 -16.18 -10.04
CA PHE A 361 -2.42 -14.78 -10.46
C PHE A 361 -1.25 -13.80 -10.23
N GLY A 362 -0.01 -14.28 -10.29
CA GLY A 362 1.21 -13.50 -10.19
C GLY A 362 2.05 -13.81 -8.96
N GLU A 363 1.55 -14.67 -8.06
CA GLU A 363 2.31 -15.18 -6.91
C GLU A 363 3.36 -16.21 -7.32
N GLU A 364 3.07 -17.01 -8.35
CA GLU A 364 4.03 -17.90 -9.00
C GLU A 364 4.08 -17.63 -10.51
N PRO A 365 4.71 -16.53 -10.96
CA PRO A 365 4.78 -16.13 -12.38
C PRO A 365 5.27 -17.19 -13.37
N GLU A 366 5.91 -18.25 -12.87
CA GLU A 366 6.43 -19.39 -13.63
C GLU A 366 5.41 -20.51 -13.84
N THR A 367 4.49 -20.71 -12.91
CA THR A 367 3.43 -21.73 -12.99
C THR A 367 2.08 -21.12 -13.38
N ASP A 368 1.94 -19.81 -13.20
CA ASP A 368 0.75 -19.07 -13.57
C ASP A 368 0.58 -18.95 -15.08
N SER A 369 -0.66 -19.10 -15.53
CA SER A 369 -1.03 -18.81 -16.91
C SER A 369 -0.69 -17.36 -17.22
N ARG A 370 -0.01 -17.12 -18.35
CA ARG A 370 0.39 -15.78 -18.78
C ARG A 370 -0.56 -15.28 -19.83
N ASN A 371 -1.18 -14.15 -19.57
CA ASN A 371 -1.99 -13.42 -20.52
C ASN A 371 -1.19 -12.22 -21.02
N ILE A 372 -0.61 -12.35 -22.21
CA ILE A 372 0.14 -11.28 -22.85
C ILE A 372 -0.86 -10.42 -23.60
N GLN A 373 -0.98 -9.16 -23.20
CA GLN A 373 -1.90 -8.21 -23.84
C GLN A 373 -1.13 -6.99 -24.32
N GLY A 374 -1.56 -6.44 -25.46
CA GLY A 374 -1.10 -5.14 -25.89
C GLY A 374 -2.01 -4.06 -25.32
N LEU A 375 -1.42 -3.09 -24.63
CA LEU A 375 -2.10 -1.89 -24.18
C LEU A 375 -1.75 -0.73 -25.11
N LEU A 376 -2.72 0.12 -25.41
CA LEU A 376 -2.47 1.41 -26.03
C LEU A 376 -2.58 2.50 -24.97
N PHE A 377 -1.46 3.19 -24.73
CA PHE A 377 -1.41 4.42 -23.95
C PHE A 377 -1.71 5.59 -24.87
N LEU A 378 -2.91 6.15 -24.74
CA LEU A 378 -3.45 7.18 -25.60
C LEU A 378 -2.68 8.50 -25.47
N ASP A 379 -2.52 9.21 -26.59
CA ASP A 379 -1.96 10.57 -26.60
C ASP A 379 -2.85 11.58 -25.85
N LYS A 380 -4.16 11.28 -25.81
CA LYS A 380 -5.17 12.12 -25.18
C LYS A 380 -6.16 11.23 -24.43
N PRO A 381 -6.58 11.63 -23.23
CA PRO A 381 -7.59 10.90 -22.49
C PRO A 381 -8.92 10.92 -23.25
N ILE A 382 -9.68 9.85 -23.13
CA ILE A 382 -11.02 9.70 -23.73
C ILE A 382 -12.06 9.43 -22.64
N CYS A 383 -13.33 9.67 -22.96
CA CYS A 383 -14.46 9.26 -22.13
C CYS A 383 -15.47 8.48 -22.95
N THR A 384 -16.26 7.63 -22.31
CA THR A 384 -17.39 6.91 -22.90
C THR A 384 -18.70 7.28 -22.23
N VAL A 385 -19.79 7.19 -23.01
CA VAL A 385 -21.16 7.25 -22.49
C VAL A 385 -21.57 5.81 -22.15
N GLY A 386 -22.00 5.57 -20.91
CA GLY A 386 -22.52 4.28 -20.48
C GLY A 386 -23.87 3.95 -21.14
N ASP A 387 -24.20 2.66 -21.16
CA ASP A 387 -25.48 2.13 -21.64
C ASP A 387 -26.05 1.12 -20.62
N ASP A 388 -27.06 0.32 -21.01
CA ASP A 388 -27.76 -0.61 -20.11
C ASP A 388 -26.85 -1.70 -19.51
N ILE A 389 -25.70 -1.98 -20.13
CA ILE A 389 -24.78 -3.07 -19.73
C ILE A 389 -23.32 -2.60 -19.56
N ASN A 390 -22.97 -1.42 -20.04
CA ASN A 390 -21.61 -0.86 -19.99
C ASN A 390 -21.57 0.42 -19.12
N GLU A 391 -20.60 0.49 -18.20
CA GLU A 391 -20.41 1.69 -17.37
C GLU A 391 -19.84 2.87 -18.18
N ALA A 392 -20.13 4.10 -17.74
CA ALA A 392 -19.58 5.30 -18.35
C ALA A 392 -18.16 5.55 -17.83
N GLU A 393 -17.18 5.59 -18.72
CA GLU A 393 -15.79 5.81 -18.35
C GLU A 393 -15.37 7.26 -18.58
N LYS A 394 -14.54 7.81 -17.70
CA LYS A 394 -13.98 9.17 -17.81
C LYS A 394 -12.46 9.12 -17.77
N GLU A 395 -11.84 10.05 -18.50
CA GLU A 395 -10.39 10.29 -18.48
C GLU A 395 -9.51 9.04 -18.72
N GLN A 396 -9.98 8.11 -19.54
CA GLN A 396 -9.27 6.87 -19.84
C GLN A 396 -8.07 7.16 -20.74
N ILE A 397 -6.89 6.74 -20.31
CA ILE A 397 -5.64 6.88 -21.08
C ILE A 397 -5.08 5.52 -21.53
N GLU A 398 -5.66 4.42 -21.04
CA GLU A 398 -5.24 3.06 -21.34
C GLU A 398 -6.38 2.27 -21.97
N VAL A 399 -6.10 1.61 -23.07
CA VAL A 399 -7.06 0.75 -23.76
C VAL A 399 -6.39 -0.56 -24.12
N THR A 400 -6.96 -1.69 -23.68
CA THR A 400 -6.48 -3.01 -24.10
C THR A 400 -6.82 -3.22 -25.57
N LEU A 401 -5.81 -3.55 -26.38
CA LEU A 401 -5.97 -3.84 -27.80
C LEU A 401 -6.34 -5.30 -28.00
N ILE A 402 -7.41 -5.55 -28.76
CA ILE A 402 -7.82 -6.88 -29.22
C ILE A 402 -7.50 -6.95 -30.73
N PRO A 403 -6.34 -7.51 -31.12
CA PRO A 403 -5.94 -7.59 -32.51
C PRO A 403 -6.70 -8.70 -33.26
N PRO A 404 -6.95 -8.56 -34.58
CA PRO A 404 -7.33 -9.70 -35.39
C PRO A 404 -6.20 -10.73 -35.41
N ARG A 405 -6.52 -12.03 -35.57
CA ARG A 405 -5.56 -13.17 -35.47
C ARG A 405 -4.27 -13.04 -36.31
N ALA A 406 -4.25 -12.19 -37.32
CA ALA A 406 -3.10 -11.97 -38.21
C ALA A 406 -2.15 -10.84 -37.76
N VAL A 407 -2.43 -10.15 -36.66
CA VAL A 407 -1.63 -9.02 -36.15
C VAL A 407 -0.95 -9.40 -34.84
N ASP A 408 0.38 -9.40 -34.83
CA ASP A 408 1.18 -9.49 -33.62
C ASP A 408 1.46 -8.07 -33.09
N LEU A 409 0.97 -7.77 -31.89
CA LEU A 409 1.17 -6.45 -31.28
C LEU A 409 2.62 -6.24 -30.81
N ALA A 410 3.39 -7.31 -30.63
CA ALA A 410 4.80 -7.21 -30.25
C ALA A 410 5.64 -6.43 -31.28
N ASP A 411 5.26 -6.48 -32.56
CA ASP A 411 5.90 -5.71 -33.65
C ASP A 411 5.78 -4.19 -33.47
N PHE A 412 4.84 -3.74 -32.63
CA PHE A 412 4.53 -2.35 -32.36
C PHE A 412 4.94 -1.90 -30.96
N ALA A 413 5.49 -2.79 -30.13
CA ALA A 413 5.90 -2.48 -28.75
C ALA A 413 6.84 -1.26 -28.68
N GLY A 414 6.50 -0.30 -27.81
CA GLY A 414 7.20 0.97 -27.63
C GLY A 414 7.07 1.95 -28.79
N ARG A 415 6.30 1.63 -29.85
CA ARG A 415 6.10 2.50 -31.00
C ARG A 415 4.86 3.34 -30.80
N HIS A 416 4.95 4.59 -31.29
CA HIS A 416 3.81 5.46 -31.46
C HIS A 416 3.03 5.03 -32.70
N VAL A 417 1.76 4.69 -32.54
CA VAL A 417 0.90 4.18 -33.60
C VAL A 417 -0.45 4.88 -33.62
N THR A 418 -1.10 4.86 -34.77
CA THR A 418 -2.53 5.08 -34.92
C THR A 418 -3.23 3.75 -35.15
N VAL A 419 -4.27 3.49 -34.38
CA VAL A 419 -5.15 2.31 -34.48
C VAL A 419 -6.59 2.74 -34.68
N SER A 420 -7.38 1.87 -35.32
CA SER A 420 -8.81 2.07 -35.48
C SER A 420 -9.55 0.79 -35.15
N GLY A 421 -10.76 0.92 -34.61
CA GLY A 421 -11.50 -0.23 -34.08
C GLY A 421 -12.84 0.16 -33.49
N SER A 422 -13.47 -0.77 -32.77
CA SER A 422 -14.70 -0.52 -32.00
C SER A 422 -14.44 -0.74 -30.51
N LEU A 423 -14.96 0.16 -29.68
CA LEU A 423 -14.81 0.10 -28.22
C LEU A 423 -15.83 -0.82 -27.57
N SER A 424 -15.41 -1.54 -26.54
CA SER A 424 -16.26 -2.28 -25.62
C SER A 424 -15.76 -2.09 -24.18
N HIS A 425 -16.66 -2.25 -23.20
CA HIS A 425 -16.29 -2.19 -21.78
C HIS A 425 -15.66 -3.51 -21.30
N GLY A 426 -14.82 -3.43 -20.27
CA GLY A 426 -14.24 -4.58 -19.59
C GLY A 426 -15.21 -5.17 -18.56
N PHE A 427 -15.82 -6.31 -18.86
CA PHE A 427 -16.90 -6.91 -18.04
C PHE A 427 -16.48 -8.09 -17.13
N ASN A 428 -15.20 -8.45 -17.02
CA ASN A 428 -14.74 -9.55 -16.16
C ASN A 428 -13.34 -9.28 -15.58
N GLY A 429 -12.96 -10.04 -14.54
CA GLY A 429 -11.65 -9.96 -13.89
C GLY A 429 -10.47 -10.44 -14.75
N HIS A 430 -10.67 -10.77 -16.03
CA HIS A 430 -9.61 -11.06 -17.00
C HIS A 430 -9.30 -9.86 -17.91
N HIS A 431 -10.06 -8.77 -17.80
CA HIS A 431 -9.80 -7.50 -18.48
C HIS A 431 -8.97 -6.59 -17.56
N ASN A 432 -7.83 -6.12 -18.06
CA ASN A 432 -6.87 -5.37 -17.26
C ASN A 432 -7.02 -3.84 -17.41
N THR A 433 -7.91 -3.40 -18.29
CA THR A 433 -8.33 -2.01 -18.47
C THR A 433 -9.86 -1.95 -18.58
N ALA A 434 -10.44 -0.79 -18.24
CA ALA A 434 -11.88 -0.59 -18.35
C ALA A 434 -12.39 -0.54 -19.81
N LEU A 435 -11.53 -0.11 -20.73
CA LEU A 435 -11.82 -0.05 -22.17
C LEU A 435 -11.03 -1.09 -22.95
N LEU A 436 -11.70 -1.78 -23.86
CA LEU A 436 -11.13 -2.70 -24.83
C LEU A 436 -11.38 -2.16 -26.24
N LEU A 437 -10.39 -2.24 -27.13
CA LEU A 437 -10.51 -1.84 -28.54
C LEU A 437 -10.30 -3.04 -29.46
N SER A 438 -11.38 -3.48 -30.10
CA SER A 438 -11.31 -4.48 -31.17
C SER A 438 -10.80 -3.84 -32.46
N LEU A 439 -9.57 -4.18 -32.86
CA LEU A 439 -8.90 -3.56 -34.00
C LEU A 439 -9.55 -3.97 -35.32
N SER A 440 -9.85 -3.00 -36.18
CA SER A 440 -10.37 -3.23 -37.53
C SER A 440 -9.26 -3.45 -38.57
N GLY A 441 -8.00 -3.32 -38.19
CA GLY A 441 -6.85 -3.51 -39.07
C GLY A 441 -5.50 -3.43 -38.34
N VAL A 442 -4.42 -3.34 -39.11
CA VAL A 442 -3.04 -3.27 -38.60
C VAL A 442 -2.72 -1.87 -38.05
N PRO A 443 -2.09 -1.73 -36.87
CA PRO A 443 -1.59 -0.46 -36.38
C PRO A 443 -0.65 0.24 -37.38
N LYS A 444 -0.78 1.56 -37.53
CA LYS A 444 0.08 2.36 -38.41
C LYS A 444 1.09 3.13 -37.58
N ILE A 445 2.38 2.92 -37.81
CA ILE A 445 3.45 3.63 -37.08
C ILE A 445 3.51 5.09 -37.53
N THR A 446 3.48 6.01 -36.57
CA THR A 446 3.60 7.44 -36.83
C THR A 446 5.08 7.84 -36.78
N ALA A 447 5.64 8.33 -37.89
CA ALA A 447 7.03 8.80 -37.92
C ALA A 447 7.19 10.13 -37.15
N LYS A 448 8.26 10.27 -36.34
CA LYS A 448 8.58 11.54 -35.66
C LYS A 448 8.74 12.68 -36.67
N THR A 449 7.92 13.72 -36.53
CA THR A 449 8.16 15.02 -37.18
C THR A 449 9.49 15.57 -36.68
N LYS A 450 10.45 15.81 -37.59
CA LYS A 450 11.72 16.48 -37.27
C LYS A 450 11.40 17.87 -36.71
N THR A 451 11.67 18.10 -35.43
CA THR A 451 11.67 19.44 -34.84
C THR A 451 12.77 20.26 -35.53
N GLN A 452 12.37 21.34 -36.20
CA GLN A 452 13.29 22.32 -36.78
C GLN A 452 14.00 23.07 -35.65
N GLN A 453 15.27 23.41 -35.92
CA GLN A 453 16.24 24.09 -35.06
C GLN A 453 15.77 25.42 -34.49
#